data_AF-A0A8K0M3A2-F1
#
_entry.id   AF-A0A8K0M3A2-F1
#
_cell.length_a   1.000
_cell.length_b   1.000
_cell.length_c   1.000
_cell.angle_alpha   90.00
_cell.angle_beta   90.00
_cell.angle_gamma   90.00
#
_symmetry.space_group_name_H-M   'P 1'
#
loop_
_entity.id
_entity.type
_entity.pdbx_description
1 polymer ?
#
loop_
_entity_poly.entity_id
_entity_poly.type
_entity_poly.pdbx_seq_one_letter_code
_entity_poly.pdbx_strand_id
1 'polypeptide(L)'
;MDWAEDGSLDSERGLDRVFTFQEAPTTVVRVSPDTETPLVWTMTSSDDWDNWFETEHPSLDGSASGLVLILARRSGEREFPKVSRATSDKWLGMVERPKIEMEVTAPSTISTEKSRGPAITQKSGLRTLKILPFTKNSFKKISRKFYIHHTIARTVNRADMPTFSAVEVEMGAEMGQRYPAFVYNCRTSNAWDGDLALSATYFPHCRLTFAVMFGCPMSIEKQVLRRLSRATAEASHSLLMPGILVELERSRHVDIVDDAIDMLDARIEEIDLLSEDSEAMSAEEQAKRKEERRSAWLDTMYVRNQLINWITNLEKLFHHANELNNTVFNTQSPIMDDYKKKPEESQKLSDEQYSKSSCLPSPTVTSHKHISVETASVETSDHVEADHLYPSKEYANEEKQQQQPESRRSEKDAVQAERMRRTGIKIKNRVRDIIDEYHEKVRDCTMRVDGMTMATQWAQGETNVEIAMAAGRDSRHMRSIALVTMIFLPGTFFATIFSMGFFDWSDSGSGKVVSKYFWIYVVLAVSFTIITLGFWWYLGVHRHSRRQKKAEELEFSLV
;
A
#
# COMPACT_ATOMS: atom_id res chain seq x y z
N MET A 1 31.36 7.94 -15.56
CA MET A 1 29.88 8.02 -15.52
C MET A 1 29.35 6.65 -15.87
N ASP A 2 29.08 5.82 -14.87
CA ASP A 2 29.28 4.38 -15.05
C ASP A 2 27.94 3.63 -15.31
N TRP A 3 26.90 4.42 -15.61
CA TRP A 3 25.51 3.97 -15.79
C TRP A 3 25.31 2.99 -16.95
N ALA A 4 26.25 2.93 -17.90
CA ALA A 4 26.23 2.02 -19.04
C ALA A 4 26.54 0.56 -18.67
N GLU A 5 27.32 0.31 -17.62
CA GLU A 5 27.56 -1.05 -17.09
C GLU A 5 26.57 -1.43 -15.97
N ASP A 6 25.85 -0.44 -15.43
CA ASP A 6 25.08 -0.54 -14.18
C ASP A 6 23.74 -1.28 -14.35
N GLY A 7 23.86 -2.61 -14.42
CA GLY A 7 22.77 -3.58 -14.60
C GLY A 7 22.96 -4.56 -15.75
N SER A 8 24.12 -4.59 -16.43
CA SER A 8 24.40 -5.54 -17.51
C SER A 8 24.28 -7.00 -17.03
N LEU A 9 23.44 -7.79 -17.71
CA LEU A 9 23.22 -9.21 -17.40
C LEU A 9 24.26 -10.14 -18.05
N ASP A 10 24.95 -9.66 -19.09
CA ASP A 10 26.02 -10.41 -19.76
C ASP A 10 27.38 -10.26 -19.05
N SER A 11 27.62 -9.09 -18.45
CA SER A 11 28.82 -8.83 -17.65
C SER A 11 28.80 -9.65 -16.36
N GLU A 12 29.87 -10.41 -16.13
CA GLU A 12 30.06 -11.18 -14.90
C GLU A 12 30.04 -10.29 -13.66
N ARG A 13 30.64 -9.10 -13.76
CA ARG A 13 30.66 -8.08 -12.71
C ARG A 13 29.31 -7.36 -12.57
N GLY A 14 28.52 -7.30 -13.64
CA GLY A 14 27.16 -6.74 -13.61
C GLY A 14 26.21 -7.63 -12.81
N LEU A 15 26.25 -8.94 -13.05
CA LEU A 15 25.47 -9.93 -12.30
C LEU A 15 25.82 -9.94 -10.80
N ASP A 16 27.11 -10.10 -10.44
CA ASP A 16 27.52 -10.28 -9.04
C ASP A 16 27.29 -9.03 -8.15
N ARG A 17 27.13 -7.84 -8.75
CA ARG A 17 26.78 -6.61 -8.03
C ARG A 17 25.31 -6.55 -7.61
N VAL A 18 24.45 -7.38 -8.18
CA VAL A 18 22.99 -7.35 -7.96
C VAL A 18 22.45 -8.68 -7.44
N PHE A 19 22.93 -9.80 -7.98
CA PHE A 19 22.43 -11.14 -7.72
C PHE A 19 23.49 -12.04 -7.08
N THR A 20 23.00 -13.02 -6.34
CA THR A 20 23.73 -14.12 -5.70
C THR A 20 23.08 -15.42 -6.17
N PHE A 21 23.87 -16.46 -6.41
CA PHE A 21 23.41 -17.66 -7.11
C PHE A 21 23.47 -18.88 -6.19
N GLN A 22 22.35 -19.58 -6.06
CA GLN A 22 22.22 -20.81 -5.30
C GLN A 22 21.32 -21.76 -6.10
N GLU A 23 21.86 -22.85 -6.65
CA GLU A 23 21.07 -23.76 -7.47
C GLU A 23 19.98 -24.46 -6.63
N ALA A 24 18.74 -24.47 -7.13
CA ALA A 24 17.58 -25.08 -6.48
C ALA A 24 16.52 -25.49 -7.52
N PRO A 25 15.58 -26.41 -7.18
CA PRO A 25 14.50 -26.78 -8.09
C PRO A 25 13.63 -25.58 -8.50
N THR A 26 13.41 -25.42 -9.80
CA THR A 26 12.63 -24.31 -10.37
C THR A 26 11.57 -24.77 -11.35
N THR A 27 10.41 -24.11 -11.35
CA THR A 27 9.25 -24.52 -12.15
C THR A 27 9.20 -23.71 -13.44
N VAL A 28 9.08 -24.39 -14.57
CA VAL A 28 8.82 -23.79 -15.88
C VAL A 28 7.41 -24.15 -16.32
N VAL A 29 6.67 -23.17 -16.83
CA VAL A 29 5.27 -23.30 -17.24
C VAL A 29 5.11 -22.79 -18.68
N ARG A 30 4.39 -23.52 -19.51
CA ARG A 30 4.01 -23.12 -20.88
C ARG A 30 2.50 -23.18 -21.02
N VAL A 31 1.90 -22.08 -21.50
CA VAL A 31 0.47 -21.97 -21.79
C VAL A 31 0.32 -21.56 -23.25
N SER A 32 -0.26 -22.43 -24.07
CA SER A 32 -0.69 -22.08 -25.43
C SER A 32 -2.19 -21.80 -25.42
N PRO A 33 -2.71 -20.84 -26.23
CA PRO A 33 -4.16 -20.67 -26.40
C PRO A 33 -4.84 -21.91 -27.02
N ASP A 34 -4.06 -22.83 -27.63
CA ASP A 34 -4.54 -24.07 -28.23
C ASP A 34 -4.51 -25.29 -27.25
N THR A 35 -4.03 -25.11 -26.02
CA THR A 35 -3.92 -26.18 -25.01
C THR A 35 -4.87 -25.96 -23.84
N GLU A 36 -5.72 -26.94 -23.52
CA GLU A 36 -6.72 -26.84 -22.43
C GLU A 36 -6.11 -26.67 -21.03
N THR A 37 -4.89 -27.20 -20.80
CA THR A 37 -4.20 -27.08 -19.50
C THR A 37 -2.74 -26.64 -19.70
N PRO A 38 -2.20 -25.77 -18.82
CA PRO A 38 -0.79 -25.43 -18.78
C PRO A 38 0.10 -26.67 -18.66
N LEU A 39 1.20 -26.68 -19.40
CA LEU A 39 2.26 -27.67 -19.25
C LEU A 39 3.30 -27.17 -18.23
N VAL A 40 3.82 -28.08 -17.41
CA VAL A 40 4.72 -27.80 -16.29
C VAL A 40 5.94 -28.74 -16.33
N TRP A 41 7.11 -28.17 -16.09
CA TRP A 41 8.41 -28.85 -15.95
C TRP A 41 9.11 -28.40 -14.66
N THR A 42 10.07 -29.19 -14.19
CA THR A 42 10.92 -28.88 -13.04
C THR A 42 12.39 -29.01 -13.42
N MET A 43 13.09 -27.88 -13.45
CA MET A 43 14.52 -27.82 -13.69
C MET A 43 15.25 -28.00 -12.37
N THR A 44 16.19 -28.95 -12.32
CA THR A 44 16.96 -29.29 -11.10
C THR A 44 18.47 -29.19 -11.29
N SER A 45 18.93 -29.03 -12.52
CA SER A 45 20.34 -28.95 -12.93
C SER A 45 20.46 -28.08 -14.19
N SER A 46 21.68 -27.65 -14.54
CA SER A 46 21.92 -26.99 -15.84
C SER A 46 21.59 -27.87 -17.05
N ASP A 47 21.71 -29.20 -16.94
CA ASP A 47 21.46 -30.12 -18.06
C ASP A 47 19.96 -30.20 -18.39
N ASP A 48 19.10 -30.07 -17.37
CA ASP A 48 17.64 -29.96 -17.57
C ASP A 48 17.29 -28.72 -18.41
N TRP A 49 17.95 -27.59 -18.12
CA TRP A 49 17.76 -26.34 -18.84
C TRP A 49 18.18 -26.45 -20.30
N ASP A 50 19.36 -27.01 -20.57
CA ASP A 50 19.89 -27.12 -21.93
C ASP A 50 19.02 -28.04 -22.80
N ASN A 51 18.62 -29.20 -22.27
CA ASN A 51 17.65 -30.09 -22.92
C ASN A 51 16.33 -29.36 -23.22
N TRP A 52 15.74 -28.67 -22.22
CA TRP A 52 14.49 -27.93 -22.40
C TRP A 52 14.62 -26.79 -23.43
N PHE A 53 15.78 -26.12 -23.51
CA PHE A 53 16.08 -25.08 -24.50
C PHE A 53 16.31 -25.60 -25.92
N GLU A 54 16.49 -26.90 -26.10
CA GLU A 54 16.57 -27.58 -27.41
C GLU A 54 15.24 -28.22 -27.81
N THR A 55 14.45 -28.75 -26.87
CA THR A 55 13.25 -29.56 -27.19
C THR A 55 11.90 -28.86 -26.99
N GLU A 56 11.79 -27.88 -26.08
CA GLU A 56 10.48 -27.34 -25.62
C GLU A 56 10.37 -25.81 -25.71
N HIS A 57 11.49 -25.10 -25.85
CA HIS A 57 11.55 -23.64 -25.97
C HIS A 57 11.03 -23.15 -27.35
N PRO A 58 10.00 -22.29 -27.40
CA PRO A 58 9.46 -21.79 -28.66
C PRO A 58 10.33 -20.71 -29.31
N SER A 59 10.39 -20.75 -30.64
CA SER A 59 11.03 -19.75 -31.50
C SER A 59 10.18 -18.49 -31.72
N LEU A 60 10.81 -17.40 -32.18
CA LEU A 60 10.14 -16.13 -32.52
C LEU A 60 9.59 -16.07 -33.95
N ASP A 61 9.54 -17.20 -34.66
CA ASP A 61 9.12 -17.31 -36.07
C ASP A 61 7.59 -17.25 -36.29
N GLY A 62 6.80 -17.25 -35.21
CA GLY A 62 5.33 -17.27 -35.26
C GLY A 62 4.70 -18.67 -35.26
N SER A 63 5.49 -19.73 -35.10
CA SER A 63 4.99 -21.11 -34.93
C SER A 63 4.28 -21.35 -33.59
N ALA A 64 4.51 -20.49 -32.59
CA ALA A 64 3.94 -20.56 -31.26
C ALA A 64 3.49 -19.18 -30.75
N SER A 65 2.46 -19.18 -29.89
CA SER A 65 1.94 -18.01 -29.19
C SER A 65 1.55 -18.38 -27.74
N GLY A 66 1.21 -17.37 -26.92
CA GLY A 66 0.83 -17.58 -25.52
C GLY A 66 1.92 -17.13 -24.53
N LEU A 67 2.16 -17.94 -23.50
CA LEU A 67 3.04 -17.63 -22.38
C LEU A 67 4.07 -18.74 -22.11
N VAL A 68 5.31 -18.34 -21.90
CA VAL A 68 6.37 -19.14 -21.28
C VAL A 68 6.80 -18.43 -19.99
N LEU A 69 6.71 -19.11 -18.85
CA LEU A 69 6.93 -18.52 -17.52
C LEU A 69 7.91 -19.38 -16.70
N ILE A 70 8.92 -18.75 -16.11
CA ILE A 70 9.72 -19.34 -15.04
C ILE A 70 9.22 -18.80 -13.69
N LEU A 71 8.96 -19.70 -12.75
CA LEU A 71 8.70 -19.40 -11.34
C LEU A 71 10.00 -19.65 -10.56
N ALA A 72 10.75 -18.60 -10.33
CA ALA A 72 12.01 -18.64 -9.61
C ALA A 72 11.75 -18.56 -8.10
N ARG A 73 11.99 -19.68 -7.40
CA ARG A 73 11.74 -19.84 -5.97
C ARG A 73 12.67 -19.02 -5.08
N ARG A 74 12.25 -18.84 -3.82
CA ARG A 74 13.13 -18.39 -2.72
C ARG A 74 14.07 -19.52 -2.28
N SER A 75 15.23 -19.16 -1.74
CA SER A 75 16.09 -20.11 -1.02
C SER A 75 15.41 -20.58 0.29
N GLY A 76 15.71 -21.81 0.72
CA GLY A 76 15.11 -22.46 1.91
C GLY A 76 13.69 -23.03 1.70
N GLU A 77 13.12 -22.87 0.51
CA GLU A 77 11.81 -23.41 0.14
C GLU A 77 11.79 -24.95 0.04
N ARG A 78 10.64 -25.58 0.34
CA ARG A 78 10.50 -27.04 0.33
C ARG A 78 10.59 -27.60 -1.10
N GLU A 79 11.47 -28.59 -1.28
CA GLU A 79 11.54 -29.40 -2.50
C GLU A 79 10.24 -30.17 -2.78
N PHE A 80 10.05 -30.52 -4.05
CA PHE A 80 8.85 -31.16 -4.59
C PHE A 80 9.24 -32.08 -5.77
N PRO A 81 8.40 -33.03 -6.20
CA PRO A 81 8.83 -34.04 -7.17
C PRO A 81 9.19 -33.44 -8.52
N LYS A 82 10.36 -33.83 -9.05
CA LYS A 82 10.82 -33.44 -10.39
C LYS A 82 9.86 -33.94 -11.47
N VAL A 83 9.38 -33.03 -12.32
CA VAL A 83 8.51 -33.33 -13.45
C VAL A 83 9.21 -32.99 -14.77
N SER A 84 9.31 -33.97 -15.67
CA SER A 84 9.90 -33.79 -17.00
C SER A 84 8.92 -33.28 -18.07
N ARG A 85 7.60 -33.49 -17.88
CA ARG A 85 6.47 -32.83 -18.57
C ARG A 85 5.16 -33.30 -17.93
N ALA A 86 4.33 -32.40 -17.39
CA ALA A 86 2.98 -32.73 -16.90
C ALA A 86 1.98 -31.59 -17.15
N THR A 87 0.69 -31.88 -17.02
CA THR A 87 -0.36 -30.85 -16.94
C THR A 87 -0.38 -30.18 -15.56
N SER A 88 -0.88 -28.95 -15.48
CA SER A 88 -1.09 -28.20 -14.24
C SER A 88 -1.73 -29.03 -13.13
N ASP A 89 -2.75 -29.79 -13.48
CA ASP A 89 -3.63 -30.43 -12.49
C ASP A 89 -2.99 -31.71 -11.95
N LYS A 90 -2.21 -32.41 -12.77
CA LYS A 90 -1.34 -33.50 -12.34
C LYS A 90 -0.23 -33.00 -11.41
N TRP A 91 0.34 -31.83 -11.69
CA TRP A 91 1.35 -31.20 -10.83
C TRP A 91 0.75 -30.74 -9.49
N LEU A 92 -0.37 -29.99 -9.52
CA LEU A 92 -1.10 -29.58 -8.31
C LEU A 92 -1.51 -30.80 -7.47
N GLY A 93 -2.04 -31.85 -8.10
CA GLY A 93 -2.40 -33.13 -7.47
C GLY A 93 -1.22 -33.99 -6.98
N MET A 94 0.03 -33.62 -7.27
CA MET A 94 1.22 -34.16 -6.59
C MET A 94 1.60 -33.31 -5.37
N VAL A 95 1.52 -31.99 -5.49
CA VAL A 95 2.01 -31.01 -4.49
C VAL A 95 0.94 -30.67 -3.42
N GLU A 96 -0.31 -31.09 -3.60
CA GLU A 96 -1.40 -30.94 -2.62
C GLU A 96 -1.63 -32.19 -1.76
N ARG A 97 -0.93 -33.31 -2.03
CA ARG A 97 -0.99 -34.50 -1.18
C ARG A 97 -0.28 -34.26 0.16
N PRO A 98 -0.95 -34.42 1.32
CA PRO A 98 -0.23 -34.47 2.59
C PRO A 98 0.62 -35.74 2.65
N LYS A 99 1.87 -35.62 3.13
CA LYS A 99 2.67 -36.79 3.53
C LYS A 99 2.09 -37.37 4.83
N ILE A 100 1.08 -38.22 4.72
CA ILE A 100 0.63 -39.08 5.82
C ILE A 100 1.45 -40.38 5.72
N GLU A 101 2.66 -40.37 6.27
CA GLU A 101 3.33 -41.60 6.71
C GLU A 101 4.53 -41.30 7.64
N MET A 102 4.52 -41.98 8.79
CA MET A 102 5.63 -42.19 9.73
C MET A 102 6.40 -40.96 10.27
N GLU A 103 5.88 -40.38 11.36
CA GLU A 103 6.65 -40.40 12.61
C GLU A 103 5.69 -40.52 13.80
N VAL A 104 5.82 -41.59 14.61
CA VAL A 104 4.93 -41.90 15.74
C VAL A 104 5.71 -41.72 17.05
N THR A 105 5.76 -40.48 17.57
CA THR A 105 6.20 -40.23 18.95
C THR A 105 5.42 -39.06 19.57
N ALA A 106 4.78 -39.32 20.72
CA ALA A 106 4.20 -38.38 21.69
C ALA A 106 3.10 -37.38 21.23
N PRO A 107 1.97 -37.27 21.97
CA PRO A 107 0.99 -36.22 21.74
C PRO A 107 1.42 -34.90 22.42
N SER A 108 2.11 -34.02 21.70
CA SER A 108 2.27 -32.63 22.14
C SER A 108 0.94 -31.89 22.01
N THR A 109 0.40 -31.38 23.12
CA THR A 109 -0.79 -30.52 23.12
C THR A 109 -0.52 -29.22 22.37
N ILE A 110 -1.00 -29.13 21.13
CA ILE A 110 -1.02 -27.86 20.38
C ILE A 110 -2.17 -27.04 20.92
N SER A 111 -1.87 -26.15 21.87
CA SER A 111 -2.67 -24.96 22.08
C SER A 111 -2.64 -24.12 20.80
N THR A 112 -3.81 -23.70 20.30
CA THR A 112 -3.91 -22.70 19.25
C THR A 112 -3.64 -21.30 19.80
N GLU A 113 -2.42 -21.09 20.31
CA GLU A 113 -1.91 -19.75 20.51
C GLU A 113 -1.74 -19.10 19.12
N LYS A 114 -2.55 -18.08 18.83
CA LYS A 114 -2.38 -17.20 17.67
C LYS A 114 -1.09 -16.41 17.91
N SER A 115 0.05 -17.02 17.60
CA SER A 115 1.39 -16.52 17.92
C SER A 115 1.52 -15.09 17.40
N ARG A 116 1.75 -14.14 18.32
CA ARG A 116 1.94 -12.72 17.96
C ARG A 116 3.01 -12.64 16.88
N GLY A 117 2.64 -12.14 15.70
CA GLY A 117 3.61 -11.81 14.66
C GLY A 117 4.64 -10.81 15.21
N PRO A 118 5.86 -10.77 14.65
CA PRO A 118 6.77 -9.67 14.93
C PRO A 118 6.06 -8.35 14.59
N ALA A 119 6.30 -7.30 15.38
CA ALA A 119 5.79 -5.96 15.07
C ALA A 119 6.17 -5.58 13.63
N ILE A 120 5.29 -4.89 12.91
CA ILE A 120 5.44 -4.68 11.46
C ILE A 120 6.67 -3.80 11.16
N THR A 121 7.12 -3.03 12.16
CA THR A 121 8.39 -2.28 12.17
C THR A 121 9.65 -3.15 12.25
N GLN A 122 9.57 -4.46 12.56
CA GLN A 122 10.67 -5.41 12.30
C GLN A 122 10.78 -5.67 10.79
N LYS A 123 11.41 -4.70 10.10
CA LYS A 123 11.84 -4.82 8.69
C LYS A 123 12.57 -6.15 8.51
N SER A 124 11.96 -7.12 7.84
CA SER A 124 12.64 -8.41 7.60
C SER A 124 13.96 -8.18 6.84
N GLY A 125 13.97 -7.21 5.92
CA GLY A 125 15.15 -6.45 5.45
C GLY A 125 16.13 -7.24 4.58
N LEU A 126 16.13 -8.55 4.73
CA LEU A 126 16.76 -9.57 3.90
C LEU A 126 16.26 -9.40 2.47
N ARG A 127 17.14 -8.94 1.58
CA ARG A 127 16.85 -8.77 0.15
C ARG A 127 16.87 -10.14 -0.56
N THR A 128 16.02 -11.08 -0.12
CA THR A 128 16.01 -12.48 -0.55
C THR A 128 15.83 -12.65 -2.06
N LEU A 129 15.18 -11.71 -2.75
CA LEU A 129 15.10 -11.69 -4.22
C LEU A 129 16.45 -11.55 -4.94
N LYS A 130 17.51 -11.17 -4.24
CA LYS A 130 18.87 -11.23 -4.79
C LYS A 130 19.41 -12.66 -4.85
N ILE A 131 18.86 -13.60 -4.10
CA ILE A 131 19.25 -15.01 -4.11
C ILE A 131 18.44 -15.70 -5.21
N LEU A 132 19.08 -15.96 -6.34
CA LEU A 132 18.46 -16.60 -7.50
C LEU A 132 18.65 -18.12 -7.45
N PRO A 133 17.60 -18.92 -7.72
CA PRO A 133 17.57 -20.37 -7.63
C PRO A 133 18.27 -21.09 -8.82
N PHE A 134 19.34 -20.50 -9.36
CA PHE A 134 20.01 -20.93 -10.59
C PHE A 134 21.53 -20.92 -10.42
N THR A 135 22.26 -21.67 -11.26
CA THR A 135 23.67 -21.34 -11.49
C THR A 135 23.80 -20.01 -12.26
N LYS A 136 24.92 -19.31 -12.09
CA LYS A 136 25.23 -18.07 -12.85
C LYS A 136 25.23 -18.30 -14.37
N ASN A 137 25.64 -19.49 -14.84
CA ASN A 137 25.63 -19.85 -16.25
C ASN A 137 24.20 -20.07 -16.77
N SER A 138 23.39 -20.84 -16.03
CA SER A 138 21.98 -21.08 -16.35
C SER A 138 21.20 -19.76 -16.39
N PHE A 139 21.44 -18.83 -15.45
CA PHE A 139 20.79 -17.52 -15.48
C PHE A 139 21.21 -16.63 -16.67
N LYS A 140 22.47 -16.71 -17.14
CA LYS A 140 22.86 -16.06 -18.41
C LYS A 140 22.11 -16.65 -19.61
N LYS A 141 22.05 -17.99 -19.71
CA LYS A 141 21.30 -18.69 -20.77
C LYS A 141 19.82 -18.31 -20.76
N ILE A 142 19.18 -18.35 -19.60
CA ILE A 142 17.80 -17.90 -19.37
C ILE A 142 17.64 -16.44 -19.81
N SER A 143 18.50 -15.53 -19.35
CA SER A 143 18.38 -14.10 -19.67
C SER A 143 18.37 -13.83 -21.18
N ARG A 144 19.16 -14.58 -21.96
CA ARG A 144 19.20 -14.49 -23.42
C ARG A 144 17.99 -15.18 -24.08
N LYS A 145 17.63 -16.40 -23.67
CA LYS A 145 16.53 -17.20 -24.25
C LYS A 145 15.13 -16.71 -23.87
N PHE A 146 14.98 -15.98 -22.77
CA PHE A 146 13.74 -15.32 -22.33
C PHE A 146 13.73 -13.81 -22.63
N TYR A 147 14.77 -13.30 -23.30
CA TYR A 147 14.87 -11.88 -23.69
C TYR A 147 14.70 -10.92 -22.49
N ILE A 148 15.32 -11.24 -21.36
CA ILE A 148 15.22 -10.48 -20.11
C ILE A 148 15.98 -9.17 -20.26
N HIS A 149 15.29 -8.04 -20.12
CA HIS A 149 15.89 -6.74 -20.30
C HIS A 149 16.69 -6.30 -19.05
N HIS A 150 17.89 -5.76 -19.26
CA HIS A 150 18.87 -5.41 -18.23
C HIS A 150 18.32 -4.52 -17.08
N THR A 151 17.28 -3.73 -17.32
CA THR A 151 16.66 -2.89 -16.29
C THR A 151 16.06 -3.69 -15.12
N ILE A 152 15.81 -5.00 -15.26
CA ILE A 152 15.35 -5.86 -14.15
C ILE A 152 16.33 -5.82 -12.96
N ALA A 153 17.64 -5.72 -13.22
CA ALA A 153 18.67 -5.66 -12.18
C ALA A 153 18.50 -4.40 -11.30
N ARG A 154 18.13 -3.28 -11.92
CA ARG A 154 17.81 -2.02 -11.23
C ARG A 154 16.50 -2.12 -10.46
N THR A 155 15.50 -2.78 -11.03
CA THR A 155 14.18 -3.04 -10.43
C THR A 155 14.26 -3.93 -9.18
N VAL A 156 15.04 -5.02 -9.21
CA VAL A 156 15.25 -5.90 -8.04
C VAL A 156 16.09 -5.21 -6.96
N ASN A 157 17.08 -4.38 -7.32
CA ASN A 157 17.89 -3.67 -6.33
C ASN A 157 17.14 -2.53 -5.62
N ARG A 158 16.11 -1.94 -6.25
CA ARG A 158 15.16 -1.00 -5.65
C ARG A 158 14.09 -1.76 -4.84
N ALA A 159 14.53 -2.45 -3.80
CA ALA A 159 13.69 -3.37 -3.04
C ALA A 159 12.56 -2.67 -2.25
N ASP A 160 12.78 -1.41 -1.84
CA ASP A 160 12.04 -0.70 -0.79
C ASP A 160 10.81 0.09 -1.26
N MET A 161 10.59 0.16 -2.58
CA MET A 161 9.47 0.86 -3.22
C MET A 161 8.89 0.00 -4.35
N PRO A 162 7.56 -0.23 -4.41
CA PRO A 162 6.97 -0.96 -5.51
C PRO A 162 7.14 -0.18 -6.83
N THR A 163 7.26 -0.90 -7.95
CA THR A 163 7.49 -0.32 -9.27
C THR A 163 6.73 -1.11 -10.33
N PHE A 164 5.97 -0.41 -11.18
CA PHE A 164 5.59 -0.88 -12.50
C PHE A 164 6.30 -0.04 -13.57
N SER A 165 6.86 -0.70 -14.58
CA SER A 165 7.41 -0.06 -15.77
C SER A 165 7.12 -0.92 -16.99
N ALA A 166 6.61 -0.28 -18.05
CA ALA A 166 6.50 -0.83 -19.40
C ALA A 166 7.37 0.01 -20.34
N VAL A 167 8.08 -0.64 -21.28
CA VAL A 167 8.92 0.03 -22.28
C VAL A 167 8.84 -0.76 -23.59
N GLU A 168 8.68 -0.07 -24.72
CA GLU A 168 8.84 -0.68 -26.05
C GLU A 168 10.32 -0.64 -26.48
N VAL A 169 10.85 -1.78 -26.93
CA VAL A 169 12.26 -1.97 -27.31
C VAL A 169 12.40 -3.02 -28.41
N GLU A 170 13.46 -2.92 -29.22
CA GLU A 170 13.80 -3.98 -30.18
C GLU A 170 14.52 -5.15 -29.49
N MET A 171 13.90 -6.33 -29.44
CA MET A 171 14.47 -7.53 -28.83
C MET A 171 14.62 -8.67 -29.86
N GLY A 172 15.61 -9.53 -29.68
CA GLY A 172 15.93 -10.62 -30.61
C GLY A 172 17.16 -11.41 -30.13
N ALA A 173 17.59 -12.40 -30.92
CA ALA A 173 18.82 -13.14 -30.65
C ALA A 173 20.06 -12.31 -31.05
N GLU A 174 21.21 -12.55 -30.40
CA GLU A 174 22.45 -11.76 -30.55
C GLU A 174 22.96 -11.65 -32.01
N MET A 175 22.66 -12.66 -32.85
CA MET A 175 23.00 -12.70 -34.27
C MET A 175 21.75 -12.88 -35.17
N GLY A 176 20.56 -12.60 -34.65
CA GLY A 176 19.29 -12.83 -35.32
C GLY A 176 18.54 -11.54 -35.69
N GLN A 177 17.38 -11.71 -36.33
CA GLN A 177 16.44 -10.61 -36.52
C GLN A 177 15.95 -10.08 -35.17
N ARG A 178 15.86 -8.75 -35.06
CA ARG A 178 15.20 -8.06 -33.93
C ARG A 178 13.76 -7.73 -34.31
N TYR A 179 12.89 -7.77 -33.31
CA TYR A 179 11.47 -7.47 -33.42
C TYR A 179 11.08 -6.44 -32.36
N PRO A 180 10.09 -5.56 -32.62
CA PRO A 180 9.53 -4.72 -31.56
C PRO A 180 8.92 -5.60 -30.46
N ALA A 181 9.20 -5.26 -29.21
CA ALA A 181 8.76 -6.02 -28.05
C ALA A 181 8.43 -5.08 -26.87
N PHE A 182 7.42 -5.43 -26.09
CA PHE A 182 7.08 -4.72 -24.86
C PHE A 182 7.70 -5.43 -23.67
N VAL A 183 8.57 -4.73 -22.96
CA VAL A 183 9.22 -5.17 -21.72
C VAL A 183 8.44 -4.61 -20.52
N TYR A 184 7.93 -5.50 -19.69
CA TYR A 184 7.31 -5.21 -18.41
C TYR A 184 8.24 -5.65 -17.28
N ASN A 185 8.65 -4.72 -16.44
CA ASN A 185 9.29 -5.03 -15.17
C ASN A 185 8.39 -4.57 -14.02
N CYS A 186 8.06 -5.47 -13.11
CA CYS A 186 7.24 -5.21 -11.93
C CYS A 186 8.00 -5.60 -10.66
N ARG A 187 7.70 -4.89 -9.57
CA ARG A 187 8.31 -5.06 -8.25
C ARG A 187 7.28 -4.73 -7.18
N THR A 188 7.12 -5.61 -6.20
CA THR A 188 6.30 -5.35 -5.01
C THR A 188 7.17 -4.98 -3.80
N SER A 189 6.59 -4.60 -2.67
CA SER A 189 7.37 -4.00 -1.57
C SER A 189 8.02 -5.06 -0.66
N ASN A 190 9.30 -4.88 -0.30
CA ASN A 190 9.98 -5.64 0.78
C ASN A 190 9.66 -5.12 2.19
N ALA A 191 8.71 -4.18 2.32
CA ALA A 191 8.20 -3.70 3.60
C ALA A 191 7.79 -4.87 4.53
N TRP A 192 7.36 -5.97 3.93
CA TRP A 192 6.99 -7.24 4.57
C TRP A 192 7.61 -8.42 3.83
N ASP A 193 7.48 -9.63 4.37
CA ASP A 193 7.90 -10.86 3.69
C ASP A 193 6.96 -11.27 2.54
N GLY A 194 7.42 -12.18 1.69
CA GLY A 194 6.68 -12.65 0.51
C GLY A 194 6.74 -11.73 -0.71
N ASP A 195 7.62 -10.74 -0.71
CA ASP A 195 7.79 -9.77 -1.80
C ASP A 195 8.23 -10.40 -3.14
N LEU A 196 7.75 -9.83 -4.26
CA LEU A 196 7.93 -10.41 -5.60
C LEU A 196 8.58 -9.42 -6.57
N ALA A 197 9.15 -9.96 -7.65
CA ALA A 197 9.45 -9.22 -8.86
C ALA A 197 9.04 -10.03 -10.10
N LEU A 198 8.83 -9.33 -11.22
CA LEU A 198 8.51 -9.92 -12.51
C LEU A 198 9.32 -9.21 -13.59
N SER A 199 9.87 -9.97 -14.52
CA SER A 199 10.25 -9.48 -15.85
C SER A 199 9.44 -10.24 -16.89
N ALA A 200 8.86 -9.56 -17.87
CA ALA A 200 8.13 -10.18 -18.96
C ALA A 200 8.35 -9.42 -20.27
N THR A 201 8.78 -10.12 -21.32
CA THR A 201 9.01 -9.59 -22.66
C THR A 201 7.98 -10.19 -23.61
N TYR A 202 7.12 -9.33 -24.15
CA TYR A 202 6.03 -9.69 -25.07
C TYR A 202 6.36 -9.28 -26.50
N PHE A 203 6.24 -10.23 -27.42
CA PHE A 203 6.45 -10.03 -28.86
C PHE A 203 5.09 -9.97 -29.59
N PRO A 204 4.67 -8.80 -30.11
CA PRO A 204 3.34 -8.64 -30.72
C PRO A 204 3.15 -9.46 -32.00
N HIS A 205 4.21 -9.71 -32.78
CA HIS A 205 4.12 -10.37 -34.09
C HIS A 205 3.78 -11.86 -33.99
N CYS A 206 4.29 -12.56 -32.97
CA CYS A 206 3.95 -13.95 -32.65
C CYS A 206 2.99 -14.09 -31.45
N ARG A 207 2.67 -12.99 -30.76
CA ARG A 207 1.82 -12.95 -29.54
C ARG A 207 2.31 -13.92 -28.46
N LEU A 208 3.62 -13.89 -28.24
CA LEU A 208 4.34 -14.77 -27.32
C LEU A 208 4.99 -13.93 -26.21
N THR A 209 4.76 -14.33 -24.97
CA THR A 209 5.35 -13.71 -23.78
C THR A 209 6.38 -14.64 -23.14
N PHE A 210 7.60 -14.16 -22.93
CA PHE A 210 8.60 -14.80 -22.08
C PHE A 210 8.66 -14.07 -20.75
N ALA A 211 8.46 -14.78 -19.64
CA ALA A 211 8.37 -14.18 -18.31
C ALA A 211 9.19 -14.95 -17.26
N VAL A 212 9.71 -14.21 -16.28
CA VAL A 212 10.32 -14.76 -15.06
C VAL A 212 9.75 -14.01 -13.86
N MET A 213 9.05 -14.73 -12.99
CA MET A 213 8.62 -14.23 -11.68
C MET A 213 9.62 -14.70 -10.62
N PHE A 214 10.10 -13.77 -9.81
CA PHE A 214 11.16 -13.96 -8.82
C PHE A 214 10.59 -13.96 -7.41
N GLY A 215 11.10 -14.89 -6.58
CA GLY A 215 10.77 -15.00 -5.16
C GLY A 215 9.50 -15.78 -4.86
N CYS A 216 9.07 -16.67 -5.75
CA CYS A 216 7.85 -17.46 -5.58
C CYS A 216 7.99 -18.51 -4.47
N PRO A 217 7.33 -18.38 -3.30
CA PRO A 217 7.11 -19.53 -2.42
C PRO A 217 6.11 -20.51 -3.05
N MET A 218 6.05 -21.74 -2.53
CA MET A 218 5.14 -22.78 -3.05
C MET A 218 3.66 -22.36 -3.07
N SER A 219 3.23 -21.50 -2.16
CA SER A 219 1.86 -20.93 -2.13
C SER A 219 1.57 -20.05 -3.34
N ILE A 220 2.53 -19.23 -3.77
CA ILE A 220 2.42 -18.36 -4.94
C ILE A 220 2.45 -19.21 -6.23
N GLU A 221 3.31 -20.24 -6.32
CA GLU A 221 3.31 -21.15 -7.48
C GLU A 221 1.95 -21.80 -7.72
N LYS A 222 1.34 -22.37 -6.67
CA LYS A 222 -0.03 -22.93 -6.73
C LYS A 222 -1.05 -21.88 -7.16
N GLN A 223 -0.96 -20.67 -6.61
CA GLN A 223 -1.85 -19.55 -6.92
C GLN A 223 -1.70 -19.03 -8.36
N VAL A 224 -0.51 -19.08 -8.96
CA VAL A 224 -0.28 -18.74 -10.36
C VAL A 224 -0.83 -19.84 -11.26
N LEU A 225 -0.48 -21.11 -11.00
CA LEU A 225 -0.95 -22.25 -11.81
C LEU A 225 -2.48 -22.38 -11.81
N ARG A 226 -3.16 -22.17 -10.67
CA ARG A 226 -4.63 -22.16 -10.57
C ARG A 226 -5.30 -20.97 -11.27
N ARG A 227 -4.57 -19.89 -11.56
CA ARG A 227 -5.04 -18.77 -12.41
C ARG A 227 -4.76 -19.08 -13.90
N LEU A 228 -3.59 -19.63 -14.21
CA LEU A 228 -3.21 -20.00 -15.59
C LEU A 228 -4.04 -21.15 -16.16
N SER A 229 -4.48 -22.14 -15.36
CA SER A 229 -5.40 -23.20 -15.81
C SER A 229 -6.84 -22.71 -16.10
N ARG A 230 -7.11 -21.41 -15.92
CA ARG A 230 -8.35 -20.73 -16.33
C ARG A 230 -8.14 -19.71 -17.45
N ALA A 231 -6.90 -19.44 -17.84
CA ALA A 231 -6.55 -18.50 -18.91
C ALA A 231 -6.38 -19.28 -20.22
N THR A 232 -7.28 -19.06 -21.18
CA THR A 232 -7.26 -19.79 -22.46
C THR A 232 -6.75 -18.87 -23.57
N ALA A 233 -7.64 -18.16 -24.26
CA ALA A 233 -7.26 -17.09 -25.19
C ALA A 233 -6.50 -15.95 -24.48
N GLU A 234 -6.76 -15.74 -23.18
CA GLU A 234 -6.04 -14.77 -22.36
C GLU A 234 -4.52 -15.03 -22.26
N ALA A 235 -4.05 -16.27 -22.52
CA ALA A 235 -2.64 -16.65 -22.46
C ALA A 235 -1.73 -15.83 -23.39
N SER A 236 -2.27 -15.32 -24.50
CA SER A 236 -1.53 -14.50 -25.48
C SER A 236 -1.53 -13.00 -25.16
N HIS A 237 -2.19 -12.54 -24.09
CA HIS A 237 -2.29 -11.12 -23.77
C HIS A 237 -1.12 -10.65 -22.89
N SER A 238 -0.39 -9.63 -23.36
CA SER A 238 0.83 -9.11 -22.75
C SER A 238 0.74 -8.80 -21.25
N LEU A 239 -0.39 -8.23 -20.80
CA LEU A 239 -0.62 -7.87 -19.39
C LEU A 239 -1.13 -9.02 -18.51
N LEU A 240 -1.19 -10.28 -18.98
CA LEU A 240 -1.63 -11.41 -18.16
C LEU A 240 -0.74 -11.58 -16.90
N MET A 241 0.58 -11.60 -17.06
CA MET A 241 1.49 -11.76 -15.92
C MET A 241 1.55 -10.55 -14.98
N PRO A 242 1.59 -9.28 -15.47
CA PRO A 242 1.37 -8.11 -14.63
C PRO A 242 0.03 -8.16 -13.86
N GLY A 243 -1.08 -8.54 -14.51
CA GLY A 243 -2.39 -8.67 -13.86
C GLY A 243 -2.44 -9.76 -12.78
N ILE A 244 -1.82 -10.92 -13.04
CA ILE A 244 -1.67 -11.98 -12.03
C ILE A 244 -0.86 -11.47 -10.82
N LEU A 245 0.24 -10.75 -11.04
CA LEU A 245 1.05 -10.16 -9.96
C LEU A 245 0.25 -9.15 -9.13
N VAL A 246 -0.60 -8.33 -9.76
CA VAL A 246 -1.49 -7.40 -9.04
C VAL A 246 -2.49 -8.13 -8.15
N GLU A 247 -3.09 -9.23 -8.61
CA GLU A 247 -4.02 -10.03 -7.79
C GLU A 247 -3.32 -10.81 -6.66
N LEU A 248 -2.05 -11.20 -6.83
CA LEU A 248 -1.25 -11.79 -5.75
C LEU A 248 -0.93 -10.74 -4.67
N GLU A 249 -0.48 -9.55 -5.08
CA GLU A 249 -0.13 -8.47 -4.16
C GLU A 249 -1.36 -7.86 -3.48
N ARG A 250 -2.53 -7.84 -4.14
CA ARG A 250 -3.82 -7.51 -3.53
C ARG A 250 -4.16 -8.44 -2.37
N SER A 251 -4.10 -9.76 -2.57
CA SER A 251 -4.31 -10.72 -1.48
C SER A 251 -3.33 -10.49 -0.32
N ARG A 252 -2.04 -10.28 -0.63
CA ARG A 252 -1.00 -10.01 0.37
C ARG A 252 -1.25 -8.72 1.18
N HIS A 253 -1.64 -7.62 0.53
CA HIS A 253 -1.88 -6.35 1.22
C HIS A 253 -3.18 -6.34 2.05
N VAL A 254 -4.23 -7.08 1.67
CA VAL A 254 -5.46 -7.13 2.47
C VAL A 254 -5.18 -7.69 3.87
N ASP A 255 -4.52 -8.86 3.94
CA ASP A 255 -4.14 -9.49 5.21
C ASP A 255 -3.30 -8.54 6.09
N ILE A 256 -2.31 -7.87 5.49
CA ILE A 256 -1.40 -6.92 6.16
C ILE A 256 -2.11 -5.65 6.67
N VAL A 257 -3.07 -5.13 5.90
CA VAL A 257 -3.85 -3.96 6.32
C VAL A 257 -4.77 -4.32 7.48
N ASP A 258 -5.41 -5.48 7.42
CA ASP A 258 -6.39 -5.88 8.43
C ASP A 258 -5.69 -6.23 9.75
N ASP A 259 -4.55 -6.93 9.74
CA ASP A 259 -3.70 -7.11 10.94
C ASP A 259 -3.20 -5.76 11.52
N ALA A 260 -2.82 -4.80 10.66
CA ALA A 260 -2.36 -3.46 11.09
C ALA A 260 -3.50 -2.53 11.56
N ILE A 261 -4.73 -2.85 11.20
CA ILE A 261 -5.95 -2.18 11.67
C ILE A 261 -6.38 -2.76 13.00
N ASP A 262 -6.53 -4.08 13.12
CA ASP A 262 -6.90 -4.77 14.36
C ASP A 262 -5.91 -4.44 15.49
N MET A 263 -4.61 -4.39 15.18
CA MET A 263 -3.58 -4.00 16.15
C MET A 263 -3.70 -2.54 16.60
N LEU A 264 -4.20 -1.62 15.76
CA LEU A 264 -4.39 -0.21 16.14
C LEU A 264 -5.70 0.01 16.89
N ASP A 265 -6.80 -0.60 16.44
CA ASP A 265 -8.10 -0.49 17.10
C ASP A 265 -8.04 -1.00 18.55
N ALA A 266 -7.38 -2.13 18.80
CA ALA A 266 -7.12 -2.62 20.15
C ALA A 266 -6.30 -1.63 21.03
N ARG A 267 -5.51 -0.74 20.42
CA ARG A 267 -4.75 0.31 21.13
C ARG A 267 -5.53 1.59 21.35
N ILE A 268 -6.61 1.80 20.60
CA ILE A 268 -7.61 2.84 20.86
C ILE A 268 -8.49 2.40 22.03
N GLU A 269 -9.00 1.16 22.03
CA GLU A 269 -9.78 0.61 23.15
C GLU A 269 -9.01 0.62 24.49
N GLU A 270 -7.70 0.36 24.46
CA GLU A 270 -6.84 0.50 25.65
C GLU A 270 -6.72 1.95 26.18
N ILE A 271 -7.05 2.99 25.41
CA ILE A 271 -7.01 4.39 25.91
C ILE A 271 -8.16 4.62 26.89
N ASP A 272 -9.39 4.36 26.44
CA ASP A 272 -10.62 4.70 27.18
C ASP A 272 -10.71 3.94 28.51
N LEU A 273 -10.28 2.67 28.50
CA LEU A 273 -10.27 1.77 29.68
C LEU A 273 -9.29 2.19 30.79
N LEU A 274 -8.33 3.09 30.53
CA LEU A 274 -7.33 3.53 31.54
C LEU A 274 -7.67 4.85 32.24
N SER A 275 -8.90 5.32 32.08
CA SER A 275 -9.45 6.46 32.83
C SER A 275 -9.60 6.17 34.34
N GLU A 276 -9.77 4.92 34.76
CA GLU A 276 -10.07 4.56 36.17
C GLU A 276 -8.90 3.90 36.94
N ASP A 277 -8.02 3.12 36.29
CA ASP A 277 -7.03 2.23 36.96
C ASP A 277 -5.55 2.70 36.91
N SER A 278 -5.28 3.88 36.33
CA SER A 278 -3.92 4.32 35.95
C SER A 278 -2.91 4.42 37.12
N GLU A 279 -3.37 4.70 38.35
CA GLU A 279 -2.52 4.84 39.54
C GLU A 279 -1.97 3.51 40.08
N ALA A 280 -2.59 2.37 39.75
CA ALA A 280 -2.16 1.06 40.24
C ALA A 280 -0.95 0.47 39.48
N MET A 281 -0.47 1.15 38.44
CA MET A 281 0.44 0.61 37.44
C MET A 281 1.93 0.97 37.63
N SER A 282 2.81 0.00 37.37
CA SER A 282 4.26 0.24 37.31
C SER A 282 4.63 1.17 36.15
N ALA A 283 5.56 2.09 36.40
CA ALA A 283 6.10 3.01 35.38
C ALA A 283 6.72 2.28 34.18
N GLU A 284 7.31 1.09 34.40
CA GLU A 284 7.85 0.25 33.31
C GLU A 284 6.75 -0.24 32.37
N GLU A 285 5.59 -0.62 32.91
CA GLU A 285 4.47 -1.12 32.13
C GLU A 285 3.70 0.03 31.46
N GLN A 286 3.57 1.18 32.12
CA GLN A 286 3.08 2.40 31.46
C GLN A 286 3.98 2.81 30.28
N ALA A 287 5.31 2.73 30.44
CA ALA A 287 6.26 3.03 29.36
C ALA A 287 6.13 2.01 28.20
N LYS A 288 6.03 0.71 28.52
CA LYS A 288 5.80 -0.35 27.53
C LYS A 288 4.52 -0.14 26.73
N ARG A 289 3.37 0.13 27.38
CA ARG A 289 2.10 0.38 26.68
C ARG A 289 2.17 1.65 25.81
N LYS A 290 2.88 2.70 26.24
CA LYS A 290 3.12 3.91 25.42
C LYS A 290 3.92 3.59 24.15
N GLU A 291 4.92 2.72 24.21
CA GLU A 291 5.67 2.30 23.01
C GLU A 291 4.84 1.33 22.14
N GLU A 292 4.07 0.39 22.71
CA GLU A 292 3.17 -0.50 21.93
C GLU A 292 2.08 0.28 21.17
N ARG A 293 1.52 1.34 21.77
CA ARG A 293 0.60 2.28 21.10
C ARG A 293 1.28 3.02 19.95
N ARG A 294 2.51 3.47 20.17
CA ARG A 294 3.32 4.21 19.19
C ARG A 294 3.76 3.33 18.02
N SER A 295 4.15 2.08 18.27
CA SER A 295 4.51 1.14 17.21
C SER A 295 3.29 0.81 16.35
N ALA A 296 2.12 0.56 16.94
CA ALA A 296 0.88 0.36 16.17
C ALA A 296 0.56 1.57 15.27
N TRP A 297 0.56 2.79 15.83
CA TRP A 297 0.33 4.04 15.09
C TRP A 297 1.32 4.21 13.91
N LEU A 298 2.61 3.92 14.13
CA LEU A 298 3.66 4.00 13.11
C LEU A 298 3.51 2.92 12.03
N ASP A 299 3.15 1.70 12.43
CA ASP A 299 2.97 0.55 11.55
C ASP A 299 1.78 0.78 10.59
N THR A 300 0.60 1.18 11.10
CA THR A 300 -0.58 1.51 10.27
C THR A 300 -0.31 2.70 9.34
N MET A 301 0.41 3.73 9.81
CA MET A 301 0.88 4.85 8.98
C MET A 301 1.83 4.40 7.86
N TYR A 302 2.76 3.49 8.15
CA TYR A 302 3.70 2.96 7.17
C TYR A 302 2.99 2.10 6.12
N VAL A 303 2.07 1.22 6.54
CA VAL A 303 1.18 0.45 5.67
C VAL A 303 0.44 1.38 4.71
N ARG A 304 -0.28 2.39 5.22
CA ARG A 304 -1.02 3.36 4.40
C ARG A 304 -0.15 4.00 3.32
N ASN A 305 1.06 4.42 3.67
CA ASN A 305 1.98 5.08 2.74
C ASN A 305 2.48 4.12 1.64
N GLN A 306 2.67 2.83 1.95
CA GLN A 306 2.99 1.79 0.96
C GLN A 306 1.80 1.52 0.02
N LEU A 307 0.56 1.50 0.52
CA LEU A 307 -0.64 1.37 -0.33
C LEU A 307 -0.74 2.51 -1.35
N ILE A 308 -0.48 3.76 -0.91
CA ILE A 308 -0.48 4.94 -1.79
C ILE A 308 0.59 4.80 -2.89
N ASN A 309 1.81 4.39 -2.54
CA ASN A 309 2.87 4.11 -3.50
C ASN A 309 2.50 2.98 -4.49
N TRP A 310 1.68 2.03 -4.07
CA TRP A 310 1.19 0.96 -4.93
C TRP A 310 0.08 1.41 -5.88
N ILE A 311 -0.89 2.21 -5.41
CA ILE A 311 -1.93 2.84 -6.25
C ILE A 311 -1.28 3.57 -7.44
N THR A 312 -0.25 4.41 -7.20
CA THR A 312 0.46 5.12 -8.28
C THR A 312 1.18 4.21 -9.28
N ASN A 313 1.42 2.93 -8.97
CA ASN A 313 1.91 1.94 -9.92
C ASN A 313 0.78 1.16 -10.62
N LEU A 314 -0.35 0.95 -9.95
CA LEU A 314 -1.57 0.42 -10.58
C LEU A 314 -2.15 1.41 -11.60
N GLU A 315 -2.11 2.70 -11.33
CA GLU A 315 -2.53 3.76 -12.28
C GLU A 315 -1.72 3.68 -13.58
N LYS A 316 -0.39 3.53 -13.51
CA LYS A 316 0.47 3.33 -14.69
C LYS A 316 0.05 2.09 -15.49
N LEU A 317 -0.25 0.98 -14.81
CA LEU A 317 -0.75 -0.24 -15.46
C LEU A 317 -2.13 -0.03 -16.09
N PHE A 318 -3.03 0.69 -15.44
CA PHE A 318 -4.34 1.07 -15.99
C PHE A 318 -4.22 1.92 -17.26
N HIS A 319 -3.33 2.92 -17.25
CA HIS A 319 -3.04 3.75 -18.42
C HIS A 319 -2.41 2.91 -19.56
N HIS A 320 -1.41 2.08 -19.26
CA HIS A 320 -0.78 1.18 -20.24
C HIS A 320 -1.78 0.18 -20.85
N ALA A 321 -2.68 -0.38 -20.03
CA ALA A 321 -3.76 -1.25 -20.50
C ALA A 321 -4.73 -0.51 -21.42
N ASN A 322 -4.97 0.78 -21.21
CA ASN A 322 -5.78 1.60 -22.10
C ASN A 322 -5.04 1.92 -23.41
N GLU A 323 -3.74 2.20 -23.34
CA GLU A 323 -2.86 2.46 -24.48
C GLU A 323 -2.82 1.27 -25.45
N LEU A 324 -2.50 0.07 -24.97
CA LEU A 324 -2.47 -1.16 -25.78
C LEU A 324 -3.79 -1.45 -26.52
N ASN A 325 -4.92 -1.16 -25.90
CA ASN A 325 -6.24 -1.34 -26.51
C ASN A 325 -6.53 -0.35 -27.66
N ASN A 326 -5.85 0.80 -27.65
CA ASN A 326 -6.02 1.87 -28.62
C ASN A 326 -4.95 1.85 -29.73
N THR A 327 -3.79 1.21 -29.46
CA THR A 327 -2.69 1.01 -30.40
C THR A 327 -2.61 -0.44 -30.86
N VAL A 328 -1.92 -1.31 -30.11
CA VAL A 328 -1.52 -2.68 -30.49
C VAL A 328 -2.71 -3.60 -30.80
N PHE A 329 -3.83 -3.44 -30.10
CA PHE A 329 -5.03 -4.28 -30.27
C PHE A 329 -6.19 -3.57 -30.97
N ASN A 330 -5.93 -2.44 -31.65
CA ASN A 330 -6.98 -1.64 -32.26
C ASN A 330 -7.34 -2.09 -33.69
N THR A 331 -8.38 -2.91 -33.77
CA THR A 331 -9.02 -3.43 -34.99
C THR A 331 -9.60 -2.37 -35.96
N GLN A 332 -9.59 -1.08 -35.59
CA GLN A 332 -10.14 0.02 -36.41
C GLN A 332 -9.06 0.94 -36.99
N SER A 333 -7.76 0.66 -36.82
CA SER A 333 -6.74 1.41 -37.57
C SER A 333 -6.91 1.15 -39.07
N PRO A 334 -7.06 2.17 -39.93
CA PRO A 334 -7.08 1.98 -41.36
C PRO A 334 -5.72 1.43 -41.85
N ILE A 335 -5.74 0.74 -42.98
CA ILE A 335 -4.56 0.09 -43.58
C ILE A 335 -3.48 1.14 -43.84
N MET A 336 -2.39 1.11 -43.06
CA MET A 336 -1.25 2.02 -43.22
C MET A 336 -0.30 1.55 -44.33
N ASP A 337 -0.67 1.81 -45.58
CA ASP A 337 0.27 1.81 -46.72
C ASP A 337 1.21 3.04 -46.73
N ASP A 338 1.00 4.01 -45.81
CA ASP A 338 1.73 5.29 -45.78
C ASP A 338 2.90 5.35 -44.77
N TYR A 339 3.55 4.21 -44.49
CA TYR A 339 4.85 4.20 -43.79
C TYR A 339 6.00 4.66 -44.69
N LYS A 340 5.82 5.81 -45.38
CA LYS A 340 6.80 6.39 -46.31
C LYS A 340 6.98 7.91 -46.20
N LYS A 341 6.92 8.47 -44.99
CA LYS A 341 7.66 9.69 -44.59
C LYS A 341 7.85 9.83 -43.08
N LYS A 342 9.09 10.11 -42.65
CA LYS A 342 9.34 11.08 -41.57
C LYS A 342 9.09 12.50 -42.13
N PRO A 343 8.68 13.46 -41.30
CA PRO A 343 9.67 14.39 -40.76
C PRO A 343 9.79 14.32 -39.22
N GLU A 344 10.70 15.13 -38.68
CA GLU A 344 10.95 15.30 -37.26
C GLU A 344 10.25 16.56 -36.74
N GLU A 345 9.23 16.44 -35.89
CA GLU A 345 8.81 17.53 -35.00
C GLU A 345 7.94 17.01 -33.84
N SER A 346 8.57 16.64 -32.72
CA SER A 346 7.88 16.21 -31.48
C SER A 346 8.72 16.49 -30.22
N GLN A 347 9.43 17.62 -30.20
CA GLN A 347 10.18 18.12 -29.04
C GLN A 347 9.79 19.57 -28.74
N LYS A 348 8.54 19.77 -28.26
CA LYS A 348 8.02 21.03 -27.68
C LYS A 348 6.56 20.86 -27.20
N LEU A 349 6.35 20.09 -26.12
CA LEU A 349 5.04 20.02 -25.42
C LEU A 349 5.17 19.34 -24.04
N SER A 350 6.07 19.83 -23.19
CA SER A 350 6.34 19.23 -21.88
C SER A 350 6.85 20.24 -20.82
N ASP A 351 6.44 21.50 -20.88
CA ASP A 351 6.95 22.57 -19.99
C ASP A 351 5.92 23.67 -19.65
N GLU A 352 4.60 23.37 -19.55
CA GLU A 352 3.64 24.35 -19.02
C GLU A 352 2.36 23.80 -18.34
N GLN A 353 2.47 22.76 -17.49
CA GLN A 353 1.32 22.35 -16.67
C GLN A 353 1.67 21.67 -15.33
N TYR A 354 2.45 22.36 -14.50
CA TYR A 354 2.68 22.02 -13.08
C TYR A 354 2.53 23.25 -12.17
N SER A 355 1.29 23.77 -12.04
CA SER A 355 0.91 24.77 -11.03
C SER A 355 -0.61 24.90 -10.91
N LYS A 356 -1.10 25.04 -9.66
CA LYS A 356 -2.52 25.10 -9.24
C LYS A 356 -3.29 23.78 -9.43
N SER A 357 -4.17 23.36 -8.52
CA SER A 357 -4.33 23.74 -7.09
C SER A 357 -5.09 22.63 -6.37
N SER A 358 -4.82 22.45 -5.07
CA SER A 358 -5.78 21.82 -4.16
C SER A 358 -7.01 22.73 -3.96
N CYS A 359 -8.20 22.13 -3.82
CA CYS A 359 -9.20 22.38 -2.76
C CYS A 359 -10.59 21.83 -3.12
N LEU A 360 -11.28 21.27 -2.13
CA LEU A 360 -12.75 21.06 -2.11
C LEU A 360 -13.42 22.38 -1.65
N PRO A 361 -14.67 22.68 -2.03
CA PRO A 361 -15.83 22.15 -1.29
C PRO A 361 -17.08 21.80 -2.14
N SER A 362 -18.09 21.24 -1.45
CA SER A 362 -19.45 20.92 -1.93
C SER A 362 -20.47 21.99 -1.44
N PRO A 363 -21.81 21.79 -1.55
CA PRO A 363 -22.62 21.73 -2.78
C PRO A 363 -23.84 22.69 -2.77
N THR A 364 -24.45 22.99 -3.93
CA THR A 364 -25.75 23.71 -3.99
C THR A 364 -26.67 23.22 -5.11
N VAL A 365 -27.99 23.36 -4.91
CA VAL A 365 -29.12 22.85 -5.72
C VAL A 365 -29.69 23.94 -6.67
N THR A 366 -30.41 23.58 -7.76
CA THR A 366 -31.82 24.03 -8.08
C THR A 366 -32.26 23.95 -9.58
N SER A 367 -33.30 23.14 -9.85
CA SER A 367 -34.44 23.32 -10.79
C SER A 367 -34.34 23.45 -12.35
N HIS A 368 -34.83 22.41 -13.04
CA HIS A 368 -35.79 22.37 -14.19
C HIS A 368 -35.75 23.34 -15.40
N LYS A 369 -35.72 22.74 -16.62
CA LYS A 369 -36.89 22.73 -17.55
C LYS A 369 -36.88 21.55 -18.56
N HIS A 370 -37.65 21.66 -19.67
CA HIS A 370 -38.59 20.60 -20.11
C HIS A 370 -39.07 20.75 -21.58
N ILE A 371 -39.74 19.73 -22.16
CA ILE A 371 -40.50 19.71 -23.46
C ILE A 371 -39.58 19.74 -24.72
N SER A 372 -39.78 19.04 -25.87
CA SER A 372 -40.57 17.89 -26.38
C SER A 372 -39.77 17.24 -27.56
N VAL A 373 -39.93 16.02 -28.09
CA VAL A 373 -40.99 14.97 -28.18
C VAL A 373 -41.91 15.04 -29.43
N GLU A 374 -41.70 14.09 -30.36
CA GLU A 374 -42.61 13.48 -31.38
C GLU A 374 -43.23 14.34 -32.53
N THR A 375 -43.77 13.81 -33.65
CA THR A 375 -43.32 12.87 -34.76
C THR A 375 -44.38 12.89 -35.90
N ALA A 376 -44.14 12.21 -37.05
CA ALA A 376 -45.11 11.86 -38.13
C ALA A 376 -45.59 13.02 -39.07
N SER A 377 -46.02 12.81 -40.34
CA SER A 377 -45.94 11.65 -41.28
C SER A 377 -46.37 11.98 -42.73
N VAL A 378 -45.71 11.35 -43.73
CA VAL A 378 -46.24 10.73 -45.00
C VAL A 378 -46.98 11.57 -46.08
N GLU A 379 -46.63 11.35 -47.36
CA GLU A 379 -47.45 11.19 -48.62
C GLU A 379 -46.54 11.41 -49.89
N THR A 380 -46.94 11.14 -51.16
CA THR A 380 -46.97 9.81 -51.87
C THR A 380 -46.84 10.00 -53.43
N SER A 381 -46.99 8.94 -54.26
CA SER A 381 -47.22 8.93 -55.75
C SER A 381 -45.97 8.86 -56.68
N ASP A 382 -45.87 8.12 -57.81
CA ASP A 382 -46.62 6.93 -58.35
C ASP A 382 -45.91 6.22 -59.56
N HIS A 383 -46.55 5.13 -60.07
CA HIS A 383 -46.33 4.33 -61.32
C HIS A 383 -45.33 3.12 -61.24
N VAL A 384 -45.63 1.83 -61.57
CA VAL A 384 -46.47 1.09 -62.58
C VAL A 384 -45.69 0.83 -63.91
N GLU A 385 -45.58 -0.37 -64.53
CA GLU A 385 -46.46 -1.57 -64.64
C GLU A 385 -45.70 -2.96 -64.66
N ALA A 386 -46.34 -4.06 -65.11
CA ALA A 386 -45.91 -5.49 -65.00
C ALA A 386 -45.37 -6.11 -66.34
N ASP A 387 -45.11 -7.41 -66.60
CA ASP A 387 -45.38 -8.73 -65.93
C ASP A 387 -44.44 -9.88 -66.48
N HIS A 388 -44.59 -11.11 -65.95
CA HIS A 388 -44.36 -12.46 -66.56
C HIS A 388 -43.08 -13.32 -66.29
N LEU A 389 -43.35 -14.50 -65.68
CA LEU A 389 -42.83 -15.87 -65.94
C LEU A 389 -41.45 -16.40 -65.42
N TYR A 390 -41.44 -17.70 -65.09
CA TYR A 390 -40.38 -18.58 -64.53
C TYR A 390 -40.26 -19.87 -65.40
N PRO A 391 -39.27 -20.79 -65.24
CA PRO A 391 -37.99 -20.74 -64.52
C PRO A 391 -36.75 -21.30 -65.30
N SER A 392 -35.55 -21.15 -64.71
CA SER A 392 -34.36 -22.01 -64.75
C SER A 392 -33.79 -22.62 -66.06
N LYS A 393 -32.53 -22.29 -66.35
CA LYS A 393 -31.48 -23.25 -66.73
C LYS A 393 -30.12 -22.87 -66.14
N GLU A 394 -29.31 -23.89 -65.82
CA GLU A 394 -27.93 -23.73 -65.35
C GLU A 394 -26.99 -23.32 -66.49
N TYR A 395 -26.04 -22.44 -66.17
CA TYR A 395 -24.69 -22.49 -66.71
C TYR A 395 -23.72 -22.25 -65.55
N ALA A 396 -23.00 -23.30 -65.15
CA ALA A 396 -21.87 -23.16 -64.24
C ALA A 396 -20.69 -22.55 -64.99
N ASN A 397 -20.02 -21.56 -64.38
CA ASN A 397 -18.72 -21.05 -64.84
C ASN A 397 -17.74 -21.07 -63.67
N GLU A 398 -16.62 -21.78 -63.84
CA GLU A 398 -15.76 -22.26 -62.75
C GLU A 398 -14.66 -21.25 -62.34
N GLU A 399 -14.99 -19.96 -62.21
CA GLU A 399 -14.00 -18.89 -61.98
C GLU A 399 -13.97 -18.34 -60.53
N LYS A 400 -13.90 -19.22 -59.52
CA LYS A 400 -13.63 -18.81 -58.11
C LYS A 400 -12.63 -19.70 -57.36
N GLN A 401 -11.49 -20.01 -57.97
CA GLN A 401 -10.35 -20.68 -57.32
C GLN A 401 -8.99 -19.98 -57.54
N GLN A 402 -8.84 -18.73 -57.07
CA GLN A 402 -7.48 -18.14 -56.89
C GLN A 402 -7.34 -16.98 -55.88
N GLN A 403 -8.41 -16.53 -55.21
CA GLN A 403 -8.34 -15.56 -54.09
C GLN A 403 -8.94 -16.17 -52.82
N GLN A 404 -8.13 -16.79 -51.96
CA GLN A 404 -8.63 -17.42 -50.72
C GLN A 404 -7.64 -17.69 -49.55
N PRO A 405 -6.29 -17.63 -49.70
CA PRO A 405 -5.40 -17.78 -48.54
C PRO A 405 -5.37 -16.54 -47.63
N GLU A 406 -5.16 -15.35 -48.21
CA GLU A 406 -4.80 -14.14 -47.46
C GLU A 406 -6.00 -13.51 -46.73
N SER A 407 -7.18 -13.50 -47.37
CA SER A 407 -8.43 -13.02 -46.75
C SER A 407 -8.77 -13.79 -45.47
N ARG A 408 -8.67 -15.12 -45.50
CA ARG A 408 -8.88 -16.00 -44.32
C ARG A 408 -7.81 -15.85 -43.24
N ARG A 409 -6.61 -15.35 -43.58
CA ARG A 409 -5.56 -15.05 -42.59
C ARG A 409 -5.88 -13.73 -41.88
N SER A 410 -6.12 -12.68 -42.65
CA SER A 410 -6.56 -11.36 -42.15
C SER A 410 -7.79 -11.46 -41.23
N GLU A 411 -8.81 -12.24 -41.62
CA GLU A 411 -10.01 -12.47 -40.81
C GLU A 411 -9.70 -13.12 -39.44
N LYS A 412 -8.83 -14.14 -39.40
CA LYS A 412 -8.41 -14.79 -38.15
C LYS A 412 -7.62 -13.85 -37.26
N ASP A 413 -6.69 -13.09 -37.82
CA ASP A 413 -5.86 -12.15 -37.07
C ASP A 413 -6.70 -11.00 -36.51
N ALA A 414 -7.70 -10.50 -37.26
CA ALA A 414 -8.68 -9.51 -36.77
C ALA A 414 -9.55 -10.03 -35.61
N VAL A 415 -10.08 -11.26 -35.73
CA VAL A 415 -10.83 -11.92 -34.63
C VAL A 415 -9.96 -12.12 -33.39
N GLN A 416 -8.67 -12.40 -33.56
CA GLN A 416 -7.74 -12.58 -32.45
C GLN A 416 -7.32 -11.24 -31.81
N ALA A 417 -7.15 -10.17 -32.59
CA ALA A 417 -6.95 -8.82 -32.09
C ALA A 417 -8.15 -8.33 -31.26
N GLU A 418 -9.38 -8.56 -31.72
CA GLU A 418 -10.60 -8.25 -30.96
C GLU A 418 -10.69 -9.04 -29.64
N ARG A 419 -10.25 -10.31 -29.62
CA ARG A 419 -10.13 -11.09 -28.36
C ARG A 419 -9.09 -10.49 -27.41
N MET A 420 -7.95 -10.03 -27.92
CA MET A 420 -6.94 -9.33 -27.10
C MET A 420 -7.51 -8.02 -26.55
N ARG A 421 -8.17 -7.20 -27.37
CA ARG A 421 -8.82 -5.96 -26.98
C ARG A 421 -9.85 -6.16 -25.85
N ARG A 422 -10.71 -7.18 -25.96
CA ARG A 422 -11.65 -7.56 -24.89
C ARG A 422 -10.92 -7.98 -23.61
N THR A 423 -9.81 -8.71 -23.73
CA THR A 423 -8.98 -9.13 -22.59
C THR A 423 -8.31 -7.94 -21.91
N GLY A 424 -7.75 -7.00 -22.69
CA GLY A 424 -7.19 -5.75 -22.19
C GLY A 424 -8.23 -4.88 -21.49
N ILE A 425 -9.47 -4.84 -21.98
CA ILE A 425 -10.59 -4.16 -21.31
C ILE A 425 -10.94 -4.85 -19.98
N LYS A 426 -11.05 -6.19 -19.92
CA LYS A 426 -11.25 -6.94 -18.66
C LYS A 426 -10.16 -6.60 -17.64
N ILE A 427 -8.88 -6.63 -18.05
CA ILE A 427 -7.73 -6.35 -17.18
C ILE A 427 -7.74 -4.90 -16.71
N LYS A 428 -7.97 -3.93 -17.62
CA LYS A 428 -8.06 -2.50 -17.27
C LYS A 428 -9.17 -2.25 -16.24
N ASN A 429 -10.35 -2.83 -16.44
CA ASN A 429 -11.46 -2.65 -15.51
C ASN A 429 -11.13 -3.30 -14.16
N ARG A 430 -10.61 -4.53 -14.13
CA ARG A 430 -10.22 -5.17 -12.86
C ARG A 430 -9.12 -4.41 -12.11
N VAL A 431 -8.17 -3.79 -12.81
CA VAL A 431 -7.17 -2.90 -12.18
C VAL A 431 -7.83 -1.64 -11.60
N ARG A 432 -8.90 -1.11 -12.21
CA ARG A 432 -9.71 -0.01 -11.62
C ARG A 432 -10.40 -0.46 -10.34
N ASP A 433 -11.11 -1.59 -10.37
CA ASP A 433 -11.80 -2.13 -9.18
C ASP A 433 -10.82 -2.29 -8.00
N ILE A 434 -9.59 -2.75 -8.28
CA ILE A 434 -8.53 -2.92 -7.29
C ILE A 434 -7.98 -1.57 -6.80
N ILE A 435 -7.80 -0.57 -7.66
CA ILE A 435 -7.42 0.80 -7.25
C ILE A 435 -8.45 1.38 -6.27
N ASP A 436 -9.73 1.19 -6.56
CA ASP A 436 -10.83 1.72 -5.75
C ASP A 436 -10.91 0.99 -4.38
N GLU A 437 -10.65 -0.33 -4.35
CA GLU A 437 -10.45 -1.13 -3.12
C GLU A 437 -9.26 -0.64 -2.28
N TYR A 438 -8.11 -0.34 -2.91
CA TYR A 438 -6.97 0.25 -2.20
C TYR A 438 -7.26 1.67 -1.67
N HIS A 439 -8.06 2.47 -2.38
CA HIS A 439 -8.51 3.77 -1.87
C HIS A 439 -9.41 3.63 -0.64
N GLU A 440 -10.24 2.59 -0.54
CA GLU A 440 -11.02 2.27 0.66
C GLU A 440 -10.11 1.92 1.85
N LYS A 441 -9.21 0.94 1.68
CA LYS A 441 -8.22 0.56 2.71
C LYS A 441 -7.32 1.72 3.17
N VAL A 442 -6.97 2.66 2.28
CA VAL A 442 -6.23 3.89 2.64
C VAL A 442 -7.07 4.86 3.49
N ARG A 443 -8.39 4.93 3.28
CA ARG A 443 -9.29 5.71 4.14
C ARG A 443 -9.43 5.06 5.51
N ASP A 444 -9.59 3.74 5.59
CA ASP A 444 -9.67 3.01 6.87
C ASP A 444 -8.43 3.24 7.74
N CYS A 445 -7.24 3.08 7.15
CA CYS A 445 -5.97 3.36 7.84
C CYS A 445 -5.88 4.83 8.31
N THR A 446 -6.44 5.77 7.56
CA THR A 446 -6.45 7.20 7.92
C THR A 446 -7.40 7.46 9.08
N MET A 447 -8.66 7.02 8.96
CA MET A 447 -9.71 7.19 9.96
C MET A 447 -9.27 6.68 11.35
N ARG A 448 -8.59 5.53 11.39
CA ARG A 448 -8.14 4.90 12.65
C ARG A 448 -6.94 5.60 13.26
N VAL A 449 -5.98 6.03 12.45
CA VAL A 449 -4.83 6.80 12.97
C VAL A 449 -5.24 8.20 13.44
N ASP A 450 -6.19 8.83 12.75
CA ASP A 450 -6.79 10.10 13.19
C ASP A 450 -7.63 9.89 14.47
N GLY A 451 -8.40 8.80 14.55
CA GLY A 451 -9.16 8.38 15.74
C GLY A 451 -8.27 8.16 16.97
N MET A 452 -7.19 7.41 16.83
CA MET A 452 -6.15 7.22 17.86
C MET A 452 -5.56 8.56 18.33
N THR A 453 -5.38 9.50 17.40
CA THR A 453 -4.88 10.85 17.70
C THR A 453 -5.92 11.67 18.47
N MET A 454 -7.22 11.55 18.17
CA MET A 454 -8.31 12.19 18.92
C MET A 454 -8.49 11.60 20.31
N ALA A 455 -8.55 10.26 20.45
CA ALA A 455 -8.68 9.60 21.76
C ALA A 455 -7.53 9.96 22.70
N THR A 456 -6.29 9.98 22.19
CA THR A 456 -5.10 10.43 22.95
C THR A 456 -5.22 11.90 23.39
N GLN A 457 -5.77 12.78 22.54
CA GLN A 457 -5.98 14.19 22.89
C GLN A 457 -7.11 14.40 23.91
N TRP A 458 -8.19 13.62 23.84
CA TRP A 458 -9.31 13.69 24.78
C TRP A 458 -8.88 13.25 26.18
N ALA A 459 -8.25 12.09 26.33
CA ALA A 459 -7.73 11.61 27.62
C ALA A 459 -6.70 12.57 28.25
N GLN A 460 -5.86 13.21 27.42
CA GLN A 460 -4.92 14.23 27.90
C GLN A 460 -5.64 15.56 28.26
N GLY A 461 -6.76 15.87 27.62
CA GLY A 461 -7.62 17.02 27.94
C GLY A 461 -8.32 16.86 29.28
N GLU A 462 -8.92 15.70 29.55
CA GLU A 462 -9.63 15.40 30.80
C GLU A 462 -8.69 15.44 32.01
N THR A 463 -7.54 14.77 31.91
CA THR A 463 -6.50 14.80 32.98
C THR A 463 -5.98 16.22 33.23
N ASN A 464 -5.79 17.04 32.18
CA ASN A 464 -5.41 18.46 32.35
C ASN A 464 -6.51 19.26 33.07
N VAL A 465 -7.79 19.01 32.77
CA VAL A 465 -8.94 19.65 33.44
C VAL A 465 -9.02 19.22 34.90
N GLU A 466 -8.83 17.94 35.21
CA GLU A 466 -8.82 17.45 36.59
C GLU A 466 -7.65 18.04 37.40
N ILE A 467 -6.43 18.05 36.84
CA ILE A 467 -5.26 18.68 37.47
C ILE A 467 -5.53 20.16 37.74
N ALA A 468 -6.17 20.88 36.80
CA ALA A 468 -6.56 22.27 37.01
C ALA A 468 -7.62 22.43 38.13
N MET A 469 -8.60 21.52 38.24
CA MET A 469 -9.56 21.51 39.34
C MET A 469 -8.90 21.16 40.70
N ALA A 470 -7.96 20.22 40.72
CA ALA A 470 -7.20 19.83 41.90
C ALA A 470 -6.28 20.98 42.38
N ALA A 471 -5.51 21.61 41.49
CA ALA A 471 -4.75 22.82 41.78
C ALA A 471 -5.64 24.00 42.23
N GLY A 472 -6.88 24.07 41.72
CA GLY A 472 -7.91 25.01 42.17
C GLY A 472 -8.53 24.68 43.54
N ARG A 473 -8.43 23.44 44.02
CA ARG A 473 -8.72 23.05 45.42
C ARG A 473 -7.51 23.41 46.30
N ASP A 474 -6.31 22.98 45.94
CA ASP A 474 -5.08 23.27 46.70
C ASP A 474 -4.83 24.77 46.88
N SER A 475 -5.02 25.57 45.81
CA SER A 475 -4.97 27.04 45.87
C SER A 475 -5.92 27.66 46.91
N ARG A 476 -7.01 26.99 47.29
CA ARG A 476 -7.91 27.43 48.38
C ARG A 476 -7.39 27.00 49.75
N HIS A 477 -6.82 25.81 49.87
CA HIS A 477 -6.17 25.36 51.11
C HIS A 477 -4.95 26.23 51.45
N MET A 478 -4.07 26.52 50.48
CA MET A 478 -2.94 27.42 50.64
C MET A 478 -3.36 28.83 51.09
N ARG A 479 -4.43 29.41 50.51
CA ARG A 479 -5.00 30.70 50.94
C ARG A 479 -5.51 30.67 52.39
N SER A 480 -6.11 29.55 52.81
CA SER A 480 -6.63 29.37 54.17
C SER A 480 -5.49 29.27 55.19
N ILE A 481 -4.43 28.53 54.88
CA ILE A 481 -3.23 28.42 55.73
C ILE A 481 -2.54 29.79 55.83
N ALA A 482 -2.38 30.51 54.72
CA ALA A 482 -1.82 31.86 54.71
C ALA A 482 -2.62 32.82 55.61
N LEU A 483 -3.95 32.81 55.51
CA LEU A 483 -4.84 33.62 56.36
C LEU A 483 -4.65 33.31 57.85
N VAL A 484 -4.52 32.03 58.23
CA VAL A 484 -4.22 31.63 59.62
C VAL A 484 -2.87 32.21 60.07
N THR A 485 -1.81 32.10 59.27
CA THR A 485 -0.50 32.68 59.64
C THR A 485 -0.55 34.21 59.79
N MET A 486 -1.34 34.92 58.97
CA MET A 486 -1.49 36.38 59.03
C MET A 486 -2.23 36.87 60.29
N ILE A 487 -3.03 36.00 60.94
CA ILE A 487 -3.67 36.27 62.23
C ILE A 487 -2.70 36.03 63.39
N PHE A 488 -1.90 34.96 63.34
CA PHE A 488 -0.99 34.62 64.44
C PHE A 488 0.32 35.42 64.45
N LEU A 489 0.84 35.85 63.29
CA LEU A 489 2.13 36.53 63.18
C LEU A 489 2.21 37.84 63.99
N PRO A 490 1.23 38.76 63.96
CA PRO A 490 1.28 39.98 64.77
C PRO A 490 1.22 39.69 66.28
N GLY A 491 0.36 38.76 66.69
CA GLY A 491 0.22 38.36 68.10
C GLY A 491 1.51 37.75 68.67
N THR A 492 2.14 36.84 67.93
CA THR A 492 3.42 36.22 68.33
C THR A 492 4.58 37.22 68.35
N PHE A 493 4.63 38.17 67.41
CA PHE A 493 5.63 39.24 67.39
C PHE A 493 5.55 40.11 68.65
N PHE A 494 4.36 40.62 69.00
CA PHE A 494 4.21 41.45 70.19
C PHE A 494 4.36 40.66 71.50
N ALA A 495 3.87 39.42 71.57
CA ALA A 495 4.12 38.54 72.71
C ALA A 495 5.64 38.34 72.95
N THR A 496 6.44 38.21 71.89
CA THR A 496 7.90 38.09 71.99
C THR A 496 8.55 39.38 72.50
N ILE A 497 8.15 40.54 71.97
CA ILE A 497 8.65 41.86 72.43
C ILE A 497 8.35 42.06 73.92
N PHE A 498 7.13 41.79 74.37
CA PHE A 498 6.78 41.94 75.79
C PHE A 498 7.39 40.86 76.69
N SER A 499 7.74 39.69 76.13
CA SER A 499 8.52 38.66 76.83
C SER A 499 10.00 39.00 77.00
N MET A 500 10.56 39.96 76.25
CA MET A 500 11.96 40.40 76.38
C MET A 500 12.20 41.40 77.52
N GLY A 501 11.32 41.43 78.53
CA GLY A 501 11.52 42.19 79.77
C GLY A 501 11.17 43.68 79.69
N PHE A 502 10.39 44.12 78.70
CA PHE A 502 10.06 45.55 78.50
C PHE A 502 9.06 46.13 79.52
N PHE A 503 8.46 45.29 80.37
CA PHE A 503 7.70 45.72 81.55
C PHE A 503 8.42 45.25 82.82
N ASP A 504 8.67 46.18 83.73
CA ASP A 504 9.10 45.87 85.09
C ASP A 504 7.87 45.43 85.92
N TRP A 505 8.04 44.42 86.77
CA TRP A 505 6.95 43.74 87.49
C TRP A 505 7.01 43.97 89.01
N SER A 506 7.72 45.01 89.45
CA SER A 506 7.65 45.47 90.84
C SER A 506 6.29 46.13 91.14
N ASP A 507 5.44 45.47 91.93
CA ASP A 507 4.41 46.15 92.71
C ASP A 507 4.58 45.82 94.20
N SER A 508 4.48 46.84 95.04
CA SER A 508 4.76 46.79 96.48
C SER A 508 3.47 46.62 97.30
N GLY A 509 2.64 45.67 96.88
CA GLY A 509 1.35 45.39 97.50
C GLY A 509 0.78 44.02 97.11
N SER A 510 0.35 43.25 98.10
CA SER A 510 -0.17 41.89 97.89
C SER A 510 -1.56 41.89 97.22
N GLY A 511 -1.65 41.62 95.91
CA GLY A 511 -2.94 41.31 95.27
C GLY A 511 -2.98 41.28 93.75
N LYS A 512 -2.97 40.07 93.15
CA LYS A 512 -3.11 39.75 91.71
C LYS A 512 -1.97 40.23 90.80
N VAL A 513 -1.16 39.28 90.33
CA VAL A 513 0.01 39.51 89.46
C VAL A 513 -0.41 39.68 87.98
N VAL A 514 -1.13 40.75 87.66
CA VAL A 514 -1.46 41.14 86.28
C VAL A 514 -1.30 42.66 86.14
N SER A 515 -0.29 43.08 85.38
CA SER A 515 0.04 44.51 85.22
C SER A 515 -1.09 45.30 84.54
N LYS A 516 -1.37 46.50 85.06
CA LYS A 516 -2.39 47.44 84.58
C LYS A 516 -2.20 47.82 83.10
N TYR A 517 -1.01 47.66 82.55
CA TYR A 517 -0.67 47.98 81.16
C TYR A 517 -0.97 46.85 80.15
N PHE A 518 -1.44 45.67 80.59
CA PHE A 518 -1.79 44.54 79.71
C PHE A 518 -2.78 44.91 78.59
N TRP A 519 -3.65 45.89 78.82
CA TRP A 519 -4.59 46.39 77.79
C TRP A 519 -3.89 47.00 76.56
N ILE A 520 -2.69 47.58 76.73
CA ILE A 520 -1.90 48.15 75.62
C ILE A 520 -1.45 47.04 74.65
N TYR A 521 -1.00 45.90 75.17
CA TYR A 521 -0.67 44.72 74.35
C TYR A 521 -1.88 44.27 73.52
N VAL A 522 -3.05 44.16 74.15
CA VAL A 522 -4.30 43.74 73.46
C VAL A 522 -4.67 44.71 72.34
N VAL A 523 -4.70 46.01 72.61
CA VAL A 523 -5.04 47.04 71.61
C VAL A 523 -4.06 47.05 70.43
N LEU A 524 -2.76 46.93 70.70
CA LEU A 524 -1.71 47.03 69.70
C LEU A 524 -1.61 45.75 68.84
N ALA A 525 -1.76 44.56 69.44
CA ALA A 525 -1.84 43.32 68.69
C ALA A 525 -3.09 43.26 67.77
N VAL A 526 -4.26 43.70 68.27
CA VAL A 526 -5.50 43.74 67.48
C VAL A 526 -5.41 44.73 66.33
N SER A 527 -4.86 45.94 66.54
CA SER A 527 -4.76 46.95 65.47
C SER A 527 -3.85 46.49 64.33
N PHE A 528 -2.69 45.88 64.64
CA PHE A 528 -1.81 45.33 63.61
C PHE A 528 -2.43 44.14 62.86
N THR A 529 -3.20 43.28 63.54
CA THR A 529 -3.92 42.16 62.90
C THR A 529 -5.01 42.66 61.94
N ILE A 530 -5.70 43.76 62.28
CA ILE A 530 -6.65 44.40 61.37
C ILE A 530 -5.94 45.00 60.15
N ILE A 531 -4.76 45.61 60.34
CA ILE A 531 -3.96 46.18 59.24
C ILE A 531 -3.44 45.09 58.29
N THR A 532 -2.90 43.98 58.80
CA THR A 532 -2.38 42.88 57.94
C THR A 532 -3.50 42.21 57.14
N LEU A 533 -4.64 41.90 57.77
CA LEU A 533 -5.81 41.33 57.08
C LEU A 533 -6.41 42.32 56.06
N GLY A 534 -6.53 43.61 56.41
CA GLY A 534 -7.03 44.63 55.50
C GLY A 534 -6.16 44.83 54.26
N PHE A 535 -4.83 44.83 54.44
CA PHE A 535 -3.87 44.91 53.35
C PHE A 535 -3.92 43.66 52.44
N TRP A 536 -4.01 42.47 53.03
CA TRP A 536 -4.18 41.22 52.29
C TRP A 536 -5.49 41.18 51.50
N TRP A 537 -6.62 41.60 52.09
CA TRP A 537 -7.90 41.65 51.39
C TRP A 537 -7.87 42.66 50.23
N TYR A 538 -7.30 43.85 50.45
CA TYR A 538 -7.17 44.89 49.43
C TYR A 538 -6.32 44.43 48.22
N LEU A 539 -5.17 43.77 48.46
CA LEU A 539 -4.30 43.28 47.39
C LEU A 539 -4.80 41.98 46.76
N GLY A 540 -5.14 40.99 47.59
CA GLY A 540 -5.46 39.62 47.17
C GLY A 540 -6.88 39.44 46.62
N VAL A 541 -7.87 40.14 47.18
CA VAL A 541 -9.27 40.06 46.73
C VAL A 541 -9.59 41.23 45.80
N HIS A 542 -9.55 42.46 46.31
CA HIS A 542 -10.06 43.62 45.56
C HIS A 542 -9.24 43.94 44.30
N ARG A 543 -7.92 43.68 44.32
CA ARG A 543 -7.02 43.93 43.17
C ARG A 543 -7.03 42.81 42.13
N HIS A 544 -7.30 41.56 42.50
CA HIS A 544 -7.44 40.45 41.53
C HIS A 544 -8.76 40.54 40.75
N SER A 545 -9.90 40.75 41.42
CA SER A 545 -11.19 40.86 40.71
C SER A 545 -11.25 42.05 39.75
N ARG A 546 -10.52 43.14 40.01
CA ARG A 546 -10.36 44.26 39.06
C ARG A 546 -9.42 43.97 37.88
N ARG A 547 -8.58 42.93 37.96
CA ARG A 547 -7.71 42.48 36.85
C ARG A 547 -8.45 41.51 35.94
N GLN A 548 -9.21 40.55 36.49
CA GLN A 548 -10.00 39.61 35.69
C GLN A 548 -11.07 40.32 34.86
N LYS A 549 -11.87 41.20 35.48
CA LYS A 549 -12.90 41.97 34.75
C LYS A 549 -12.33 42.82 33.61
N LYS A 550 -11.12 43.36 33.77
CA LYS A 550 -10.43 44.09 32.71
C LYS A 550 -9.86 43.21 31.60
N ALA A 551 -9.62 41.93 31.85
CA ALA A 551 -9.26 40.97 30.81
C ALA A 551 -10.53 40.56 30.02
N GLU A 552 -11.63 40.26 30.71
CA GLU A 552 -12.94 39.97 30.10
C GLU A 552 -13.44 41.16 29.25
N GLU A 553 -13.34 42.39 29.76
CA GLU A 553 -13.66 43.63 29.02
C GLU A 553 -12.76 43.85 27.79
N LEU A 554 -11.51 43.36 27.81
CA LEU A 554 -10.58 43.50 26.69
C LEU A 554 -10.80 42.41 25.62
N GLU A 555 -11.02 41.16 26.02
CA GLU A 555 -11.37 40.07 25.08
C GLU A 555 -12.70 40.35 24.39
N PHE A 556 -13.71 40.84 25.12
CA PHE A 556 -14.98 41.29 24.53
C PHE A 556 -14.87 42.55 23.65
N SER A 557 -13.70 43.21 23.61
CA SER A 557 -13.42 44.35 22.72
C SER A 557 -12.57 43.99 21.50
N LEU A 558 -12.19 42.72 21.35
CA LEU A 558 -11.36 42.17 20.27
C LEU A 558 -12.10 41.15 19.38
N VAL A 559 -13.41 40.97 19.62
CA VAL A 559 -14.35 40.14 18.85
C VAL A 559 -15.41 41.05 18.21
#